data_AF-A0A7W5E0Q9-F1
#
_entry.id   AF-A0A7W5E0Q9-F1
#
_cell.length_a   1.000
_cell.length_b   1.000
_cell.length_c   1.000
_cell.angle_alpha   90.00
_cell.angle_beta   90.00
_cell.angle_gamma   90.00
#
_symmetry.space_group_name_H-M   'P 1'
#
loop_
_entity.id
_entity.type
_entity.pdbx_description
1 polymer ?
#
loop_
_entity_poly.entity_id
_entity_poly.type
_entity_poly.pdbx_seq_one_letter_code
_entity_poly.pdbx_strand_id
1 'polypeptide(L)'
;MSATIEPRIQLFGAVFKGELDTIRQLCQQHPELAEESVSEKGTTILSLAVSRKKIETIRCLIDLGFNINAVRLPERSTALAIAIGNDLDEITKLLIDSGTDLQLGRPLIGALNQRKSPERRMRYVRWLVEADADINQLHNLYGDPAKRFTALDWTNDPAVADYLKSKGAKTAAELEAANLHPSNAASTRLPPEDETISYFNTHFGATLAQSLNEIEPGLPAIAVRVIPAAGSRRHVTLYTTGLSHQAMPPFKGKNDYRYAELFIELPGDWMFASDDPQFAWPVKWMRKIASYPLQKPVSLGGPLTIIACKDPPRPLGPNTRFTSIMLLAEKHFRRSDGNTVQLFRMVPLYQEERILEMRDGAAALMRAFDRQSVPFIVDTSRLNVAVN
;
A
#
# COMPACT_ATOMS: atom_id res chain seq x y z
N MET A 1 27.65 34.99 0.12
CA MET A 1 27.44 33.72 -0.62
C MET A 1 25.96 33.41 -0.54
N SER A 2 25.26 33.47 -1.67
CA SER A 2 23.82 33.24 -1.75
C SER A 2 23.53 31.80 -1.32
N ALA A 3 22.73 31.59 -0.27
CA ALA A 3 22.27 30.27 0.09
C ALA A 3 21.42 29.75 -1.07
N THR A 4 21.95 28.82 -1.85
CA THR A 4 21.22 28.13 -2.90
C THR A 4 20.00 27.47 -2.28
N ILE A 5 18.82 28.06 -2.55
CA ILE A 5 17.53 27.50 -2.12
C ILE A 5 17.43 26.09 -2.70
N GLU A 6 17.11 25.10 -1.87
CA GLU A 6 17.01 23.70 -2.27
C GLU A 6 16.08 23.54 -3.50
N PRO A 7 16.44 22.76 -4.54
CA PRO A 7 15.65 22.62 -5.77
C PRO A 7 14.19 22.24 -5.52
N ARG A 8 13.93 21.44 -4.48
CA ARG A 8 12.59 21.09 -3.99
C ARG A 8 11.77 22.32 -3.60
N ILE A 9 12.33 23.22 -2.81
CA ILE A 9 11.66 24.46 -2.37
C ILE A 9 11.36 25.35 -3.58
N GLN A 10 12.29 25.43 -4.53
CA GLN A 10 12.10 26.19 -5.77
C GLN A 10 10.94 25.61 -6.59
N LEU A 11 10.87 24.28 -6.72
CA LEU A 11 9.81 23.60 -7.45
C LEU A 11 8.43 23.87 -6.83
N PHE A 12 8.30 23.78 -5.49
CA PHE A 12 7.06 24.13 -4.79
C PHE A 12 6.67 25.60 -5.03
N GLY A 13 7.63 26.51 -5.02
CA GLY A 13 7.41 27.92 -5.34
C GLY A 13 6.93 28.14 -6.78
N ALA A 14 7.55 27.45 -7.75
CA ALA A 14 7.17 27.52 -9.16
C ALA A 14 5.76 26.96 -9.40
N VAL A 15 5.41 25.84 -8.78
CA VAL A 15 4.05 25.26 -8.82
C VAL A 15 3.01 26.16 -8.16
N PHE A 16 3.35 26.78 -7.02
CA PHE A 16 2.48 27.74 -6.35
C PHE A 16 2.12 28.93 -7.25
N LYS A 17 3.08 29.41 -8.06
CA LYS A 17 2.88 30.52 -8.99
C LYS A 17 2.29 30.09 -10.34
N GLY A 18 2.55 28.85 -10.77
CA GLY A 18 2.19 28.31 -12.08
C GLY A 18 3.23 28.59 -13.17
N GLU A 19 4.50 28.69 -12.82
CA GLU A 19 5.61 28.98 -13.73
C GLU A 19 6.06 27.71 -14.48
N LEU A 20 5.38 27.39 -15.59
CA LEU A 20 5.58 26.12 -16.31
C LEU A 20 7.02 25.92 -16.81
N ASP A 21 7.66 26.96 -17.32
CA ASP A 21 9.03 26.86 -17.85
C ASP A 21 10.04 26.58 -16.74
N THR A 22 9.89 27.24 -15.59
CA THR A 22 10.68 26.97 -14.37
C THR A 22 10.48 25.52 -13.91
N ILE A 23 9.25 25.02 -13.90
CA ILE A 23 8.94 23.63 -13.51
C ILE A 23 9.66 22.64 -14.43
N ARG A 24 9.54 22.82 -15.75
CA ARG A 24 10.19 21.94 -16.74
C ARG A 24 11.71 21.98 -16.63
N GLN A 25 12.28 23.18 -16.50
CA GLN A 25 13.72 23.34 -16.36
C GLN A 25 14.25 22.66 -15.10
N LEU A 26 13.56 22.85 -13.95
CA LEU A 26 13.94 22.20 -12.70
C LEU A 26 13.85 20.67 -12.80
N CYS A 27 12.78 20.12 -13.38
CA CYS A 27 12.63 18.66 -13.52
C CYS A 27 13.61 18.07 -14.54
N GLN A 28 14.05 18.84 -15.54
CA GLN A 28 15.09 18.42 -16.48
C GLN A 28 16.48 18.38 -15.82
N GLN A 29 16.78 19.34 -14.94
CA GLN A 29 18.04 19.40 -14.20
C GLN A 29 18.08 18.42 -13.02
N HIS A 30 16.91 18.13 -12.44
CA HIS A 30 16.73 17.32 -11.24
C HIS A 30 15.58 16.30 -11.42
N PRO A 31 15.78 15.21 -12.20
CA PRO A 31 14.74 14.21 -12.44
C PRO A 31 14.20 13.55 -11.16
N GLU A 32 15.02 13.47 -10.11
CA GLU A 32 14.67 12.91 -8.79
C GLU A 32 13.51 13.65 -8.10
N LEU A 33 13.24 14.91 -8.48
CA LEU A 33 12.15 15.69 -7.90
C LEU A 33 10.76 15.10 -8.16
N ALA A 34 10.61 14.29 -9.21
CA ALA A 34 9.36 13.59 -9.50
C ALA A 34 9.06 12.47 -8.48
N GLU A 35 10.09 11.86 -7.91
CA GLU A 35 9.99 10.73 -6.98
C GLU A 35 9.70 11.19 -5.53
N GLU A 36 10.21 12.35 -5.11
CA GLU A 36 10.13 12.85 -3.73
C GLU A 36 9.33 14.16 -3.57
N SER A 37 8.14 14.25 -4.15
CA SER A 37 7.41 15.52 -4.26
C SER A 37 6.42 15.83 -3.12
N VAL A 38 6.82 15.55 -1.86
CA VAL A 38 6.01 15.86 -0.66
C VAL A 38 6.72 16.91 0.20
N SER A 39 5.99 17.92 0.66
CA SER A 39 6.51 18.92 1.59
C SER A 39 6.65 18.36 3.00
N GLU A 40 7.41 19.04 3.87
CA GLU A 40 7.52 18.70 5.29
C GLU A 40 6.17 18.61 6.02
N LYS A 41 5.15 19.33 5.52
CA LYS A 41 3.78 19.32 6.05
C LYS A 41 2.90 18.25 5.42
N GLY A 42 3.47 17.31 4.67
CA GLY A 42 2.75 16.23 4.00
C GLY A 42 1.97 16.64 2.76
N THR A 43 2.19 17.85 2.21
CA THR A 43 1.50 18.33 0.99
C THR A 43 2.19 17.80 -0.25
N THR A 44 1.47 17.06 -1.10
CA THR A 44 1.99 16.61 -2.39
C THR A 44 1.99 17.75 -3.39
N ILE A 45 2.94 17.78 -4.31
CA ILE A 45 3.03 18.88 -5.27
C ILE A 45 1.80 18.98 -6.19
N LEU A 46 1.20 17.83 -6.52
CA LEU A 46 -0.04 17.77 -7.28
C LEU A 46 -1.22 18.32 -6.47
N SER A 47 -1.32 18.01 -5.18
CA SER A 47 -2.35 18.58 -4.29
C SER A 47 -2.22 20.09 -4.16
N LEU A 48 -0.99 20.63 -4.20
CA LEU A 48 -0.75 22.06 -4.24
C LEU A 48 -1.30 22.67 -5.53
N ALA A 49 -0.94 22.13 -6.70
CA ALA A 49 -1.43 22.61 -7.99
C ALA A 49 -2.97 22.60 -8.08
N VAL A 50 -3.61 21.52 -7.58
CA VAL A 50 -5.07 21.41 -7.48
C VAL A 50 -5.66 22.48 -6.56
N SER A 51 -5.10 22.68 -5.36
CA SER A 51 -5.58 23.68 -4.41
C SER A 51 -5.45 25.11 -4.95
N ARG A 52 -4.47 25.34 -5.84
CA ARG A 52 -4.26 26.62 -6.53
C ARG A 52 -5.03 26.74 -7.85
N LYS A 53 -5.82 25.72 -8.22
CA LYS A 53 -6.63 25.64 -9.44
C LYS A 53 -5.83 25.86 -10.73
N LYS A 54 -4.58 25.38 -10.76
CA LYS A 54 -3.65 25.59 -11.88
C LYS A 54 -3.69 24.41 -12.85
N ILE A 55 -4.70 24.37 -13.73
CA ILE A 55 -4.94 23.21 -14.61
C ILE A 55 -3.74 22.88 -15.51
N GLU A 56 -3.09 23.88 -16.10
CA GLU A 56 -1.92 23.61 -16.96
C GLU A 56 -0.68 23.19 -16.18
N THR A 57 -0.58 23.61 -14.92
CA THR A 57 0.44 23.08 -14.01
C THR A 57 0.18 21.62 -13.66
N ILE A 58 -1.09 21.23 -13.46
CA ILE A 58 -1.48 19.84 -13.21
C ILE A 58 -1.12 18.96 -14.41
N ARG A 59 -1.48 19.39 -15.64
CA ARG A 59 -1.10 18.68 -16.88
C ARG A 59 0.42 18.52 -16.97
N CYS A 60 1.15 19.62 -16.81
CA CYS A 60 2.62 19.61 -16.86
C CYS A 60 3.23 18.63 -15.85
N LEU A 61 2.72 18.60 -14.60
CA LEU A 61 3.21 17.66 -13.58
C LEU A 61 2.90 16.20 -13.94
N ILE A 62 1.71 15.91 -14.50
CA ILE A 62 1.35 14.56 -14.95
C ILE A 62 2.27 14.11 -16.10
N ASP A 63 2.50 14.99 -17.09
CA ASP A 63 3.37 14.73 -18.23
C ASP A 63 4.83 14.50 -17.81
N LEU A 64 5.27 15.15 -16.73
CA LEU A 64 6.59 14.97 -16.12
C LEU A 64 6.69 13.73 -15.22
N GLY A 65 5.64 12.90 -15.13
CA GLY A 65 5.67 11.62 -14.43
C GLY A 65 5.48 11.71 -12.91
N PHE A 66 4.99 12.84 -12.39
CA PHE A 66 4.68 12.94 -10.95
C PHE A 66 3.57 11.97 -10.57
N ASN A 67 3.71 11.32 -9.41
CA ASN A 67 2.74 10.34 -8.93
C ASN A 67 1.36 10.98 -8.70
N ILE A 68 0.42 10.70 -9.61
CA ILE A 68 -0.96 11.18 -9.57
C ILE A 68 -1.74 10.68 -8.33
N ASN A 69 -1.33 9.54 -7.80
CA ASN A 69 -1.95 8.85 -6.65
C ASN A 69 -1.28 9.19 -5.32
N ALA A 70 -0.36 10.15 -5.29
CA ALA A 70 0.27 10.60 -4.06
C ALA A 70 -0.78 11.15 -3.09
N VAL A 71 -0.72 10.68 -1.84
CA VAL A 71 -1.67 11.05 -0.79
C VAL A 71 -1.08 12.10 0.14
N ARG A 72 -1.84 13.18 0.36
CA ARG A 72 -1.52 14.20 1.37
C ARG A 72 -1.68 13.62 2.77
N LEU A 73 -0.73 13.87 3.66
CA LEU A 73 -0.81 13.50 5.08
C LEU A 73 -1.26 14.69 5.94
N PRO A 74 -1.89 14.42 7.12
CA PRO A 74 -2.30 13.12 7.67
C PRO A 74 -3.61 12.54 7.10
N GLU A 75 -4.39 13.30 6.32
CA GLU A 75 -5.77 12.97 5.94
C GLU A 75 -5.88 11.95 4.81
N ARG A 76 -4.74 11.52 4.26
CA ARG A 76 -4.63 10.57 3.13
C ARG A 76 -5.47 10.98 1.92
N SER A 77 -5.54 12.28 1.64
CA SER A 77 -6.34 12.83 0.54
C SER A 77 -5.55 12.83 -0.77
N THR A 78 -6.16 12.32 -1.84
CA THR A 78 -5.60 12.39 -3.20
C THR A 78 -5.88 13.73 -3.86
N ALA A 79 -5.16 14.03 -4.94
CA ALA A 79 -5.45 15.18 -5.81
C ALA A 79 -6.92 15.17 -6.29
N LEU A 80 -7.43 13.99 -6.66
CA LEU A 80 -8.82 13.81 -7.08
C LEU A 80 -9.82 14.12 -5.94
N ALA A 81 -9.58 13.60 -4.74
CA ALA A 81 -10.45 13.87 -3.59
C ALA A 81 -10.51 15.37 -3.26
N ILE A 82 -9.40 16.10 -3.39
CA ILE A 82 -9.35 17.54 -3.18
C ILE A 82 -10.11 18.29 -4.29
N ALA A 83 -9.95 17.87 -5.56
CA ALA A 83 -10.66 18.49 -6.68
C ALA A 83 -12.18 18.33 -6.54
N ILE A 84 -12.66 17.13 -6.20
CA ILE A 84 -14.06 16.84 -5.91
C ILE A 84 -14.54 17.63 -4.69
N GLY A 85 -13.76 17.66 -3.60
CA GLY A 85 -14.10 18.37 -2.37
C GLY A 85 -14.31 19.88 -2.57
N ASN A 86 -13.55 20.47 -3.50
CA ASN A 86 -13.56 21.90 -3.83
C ASN A 86 -14.37 22.24 -5.10
N ASP A 87 -15.17 21.30 -5.61
CA ASP A 87 -16.04 21.48 -6.77
C ASP A 87 -15.32 21.94 -8.05
N LEU A 88 -14.11 21.40 -8.30
CA LEU A 88 -13.27 21.74 -9.45
C LEU A 88 -13.57 20.81 -10.63
N ASP A 89 -14.62 21.12 -11.39
CA ASP A 89 -15.15 20.26 -12.46
C ASP A 89 -14.08 19.88 -13.51
N GLU A 90 -13.39 20.87 -14.09
CA GLU A 90 -12.38 20.64 -15.14
C GLU A 90 -11.17 19.84 -14.64
N ILE A 91 -10.70 20.15 -13.42
CA ILE A 91 -9.58 19.44 -12.80
C ILE A 91 -9.98 18.02 -12.43
N THR A 92 -11.21 17.81 -11.95
CA THR A 92 -11.73 16.47 -11.63
C THR A 92 -11.73 15.60 -12.89
N LYS A 93 -12.27 16.13 -14.00
CA LYS A 93 -12.29 15.40 -15.28
C LYS A 93 -10.88 15.09 -15.79
N LEU A 94 -9.97 16.08 -15.72
CA LEU A 94 -8.56 15.88 -16.08
C LEU A 94 -7.90 14.73 -15.29
N LEU A 95 -8.09 14.69 -13.98
CA LEU A 95 -7.47 13.67 -13.12
C LEU A 95 -8.03 12.28 -13.37
N ILE A 96 -9.34 12.17 -13.63
CA ILE A 96 -9.98 10.90 -14.02
C ILE A 96 -9.42 10.43 -15.37
N ASP A 97 -9.38 11.32 -16.36
CA ASP A 97 -8.88 11.00 -17.71
C ASP A 97 -7.39 10.64 -17.73
N SER A 98 -6.65 11.07 -16.70
CA SER A 98 -5.22 10.77 -16.52
C SER A 98 -4.96 9.47 -15.75
N GLY A 99 -5.99 8.64 -15.50
CA GLY A 99 -5.84 7.31 -14.91
C GLY A 99 -5.52 7.30 -13.41
N THR A 100 -6.01 8.29 -12.65
CA THR A 100 -5.87 8.26 -11.19
C THR A 100 -6.62 7.06 -10.59
N ASP A 101 -6.09 6.49 -9.51
CA ASP A 101 -6.73 5.42 -8.75
C ASP A 101 -7.96 5.97 -8.02
N LEU A 102 -9.15 5.53 -8.47
CA LEU A 102 -10.45 5.97 -7.98
C LEU A 102 -10.79 5.37 -6.60
N GLN A 103 -9.99 4.45 -6.09
CA GLN A 103 -10.20 3.78 -4.80
C GLN A 103 -9.48 4.50 -3.64
N LEU A 104 -8.56 5.41 -3.97
CA LEU A 104 -7.78 6.18 -2.99
C LEU A 104 -8.43 7.52 -2.64
N GLY A 105 -8.51 7.81 -1.34
CA GLY A 105 -9.05 9.09 -0.86
C GLY A 105 -10.58 9.20 -0.88
N ARG A 106 -11.31 8.10 -1.16
CA ARG A 106 -12.78 8.01 -1.15
C ARG A 106 -13.48 9.04 -2.08
N PRO A 107 -13.07 9.20 -3.35
CA PRO A 107 -13.62 10.22 -4.24
C PRO A 107 -15.12 10.03 -4.49
N LEU A 108 -15.60 8.79 -4.59
CA LEU A 108 -17.04 8.50 -4.75
C LEU A 108 -17.85 8.97 -3.53
N ILE A 109 -17.36 8.75 -2.31
CA ILE A 109 -18.01 9.28 -1.10
C ILE A 109 -17.94 10.81 -1.06
N GLY A 110 -16.81 11.40 -1.46
CA GLY A 110 -16.67 12.87 -1.58
C GLY A 110 -17.64 13.50 -2.57
N ALA A 111 -17.95 12.80 -3.68
CA ALA A 111 -18.90 13.22 -4.70
C ALA A 111 -20.34 13.30 -4.18
N LEU A 112 -20.68 12.50 -3.16
CA LEU A 112 -22.02 12.43 -2.54
C LEU A 112 -22.29 13.54 -1.51
N ASN A 113 -21.35 14.45 -1.27
CA ASN A 113 -21.49 15.49 -0.25
C ASN A 113 -22.68 16.43 -0.57
N GLN A 114 -23.59 16.59 0.39
CA GLN A 114 -24.82 17.38 0.25
C GLN A 114 -24.59 18.89 0.07
N ARG A 115 -23.40 19.41 0.35
CA ARG A 115 -23.04 20.82 0.07
C ARG A 115 -23.00 21.14 -1.44
N LYS A 116 -22.89 20.13 -2.30
CA LYS A 116 -22.90 20.25 -3.76
C LYS A 116 -24.33 20.32 -4.30
N SER A 117 -24.53 20.98 -5.45
CA SER A 117 -25.82 20.91 -6.14
C SER A 117 -26.12 19.47 -6.61
N PRO A 118 -27.40 19.07 -6.74
CA PRO A 118 -27.79 17.74 -7.22
C PRO A 118 -27.14 17.39 -8.58
N GLU A 119 -27.08 18.35 -9.50
CA GLU A 119 -26.51 18.18 -10.84
C GLU A 119 -25.01 17.89 -10.78
N ARG A 120 -24.28 18.57 -9.89
CA ARG A 120 -22.84 18.36 -9.69
C ARG A 120 -22.56 17.02 -9.02
N ARG A 121 -23.33 16.64 -7.99
CA ARG A 121 -23.21 15.31 -7.35
C ARG A 121 -23.35 14.20 -8.38
N MET A 122 -24.44 14.26 -9.15
CA MET A 122 -24.72 13.27 -10.19
C MET A 122 -23.62 13.25 -11.27
N ARG A 123 -23.11 14.42 -11.69
CA ARG A 123 -22.00 14.51 -12.65
C ARG A 123 -20.74 13.82 -12.17
N TYR A 124 -20.31 14.07 -10.93
CA TYR A 124 -19.12 13.41 -10.38
C TYR A 124 -19.33 11.91 -10.18
N VAL A 125 -20.51 11.49 -9.71
CA VAL A 125 -20.84 10.06 -9.60
C VAL A 125 -20.75 9.40 -10.99
N ARG A 126 -21.35 9.99 -12.03
CA ARG A 126 -21.24 9.46 -13.40
C ARG A 126 -19.80 9.34 -13.86
N TRP A 127 -19.01 10.40 -13.75
CA TRP A 127 -17.60 10.36 -14.17
C TRP A 127 -16.79 9.28 -13.46
N LEU A 128 -17.01 9.08 -12.16
CA LEU A 128 -16.30 8.04 -11.41
C LEU A 128 -16.77 6.64 -11.79
N VAL A 129 -18.08 6.42 -11.90
CA VAL A 129 -18.64 5.11 -12.24
C VAL A 129 -18.31 4.71 -13.69
N GLU A 130 -18.34 5.66 -14.62
CA GLU A 130 -17.96 5.45 -16.02
C GLU A 130 -16.46 5.23 -16.21
N ALA A 131 -15.65 5.60 -15.23
CA ALA A 131 -14.21 5.33 -15.17
C ALA A 131 -13.87 4.12 -14.29
N ASP A 132 -14.84 3.22 -14.06
CA ASP A 132 -14.69 1.96 -13.31
C ASP A 132 -14.34 2.10 -11.81
N ALA A 133 -14.79 3.17 -11.15
CA ALA A 133 -14.77 3.23 -9.68
C ALA A 133 -15.61 2.10 -9.07
N ASP A 134 -15.10 1.42 -8.03
CA ASP A 134 -15.84 0.34 -7.36
C ASP A 134 -17.02 0.92 -6.58
N ILE A 135 -18.21 0.77 -7.16
CA ILE A 135 -19.49 1.21 -6.57
C ILE A 135 -19.86 0.47 -5.28
N ASN A 136 -19.27 -0.71 -5.05
CA ASN A 136 -19.52 -1.59 -3.91
C ASN A 136 -18.39 -1.54 -2.88
N GLN A 137 -17.47 -0.57 -2.98
CA GLN A 137 -16.38 -0.40 -2.03
C GLN A 137 -16.95 -0.19 -0.60
N LEU A 138 -16.54 -1.07 0.32
CA LEU A 138 -16.90 -0.96 1.73
C LEU A 138 -15.98 0.02 2.45
N HIS A 139 -16.57 0.99 3.14
CA HIS A 139 -15.86 1.95 3.97
C HIS A 139 -16.21 1.77 5.45
N ASN A 140 -15.23 1.96 6.32
CA ASN A 140 -15.45 1.99 7.77
C ASN A 140 -15.83 3.40 8.22
N LEU A 141 -16.92 3.51 8.96
CA LEU A 141 -17.35 4.74 9.63
C LEU A 141 -16.44 5.00 10.83
N TYR A 142 -15.75 6.14 10.85
CA TYR A 142 -14.77 6.50 11.89
C TYR A 142 -13.68 5.44 12.15
N GLY A 143 -13.38 4.60 11.16
CA GLY A 143 -12.42 3.50 11.29
C GLY A 143 -12.96 2.27 12.01
N ASP A 144 -14.23 2.25 12.41
CA ASP A 144 -14.87 1.09 13.04
C ASP A 144 -15.22 0.03 11.99
N PRO A 145 -14.58 -1.16 12.01
CA PRO A 145 -14.83 -2.22 11.03
C PRO A 145 -16.22 -2.86 11.18
N ALA A 146 -16.94 -2.63 12.29
CA ALA A 146 -18.31 -3.11 12.49
C ALA A 146 -19.37 -2.15 11.91
N LYS A 147 -18.97 -0.92 11.57
CA LYS A 147 -19.86 0.10 10.99
C LYS A 147 -19.44 0.38 9.56
N ARG A 148 -19.81 -0.54 8.68
CA ARG A 148 -19.50 -0.45 7.25
C ARG A 148 -20.63 0.19 6.47
N PHE A 149 -20.26 0.88 5.41
CA PHE A 149 -21.19 1.51 4.49
C PHE A 149 -20.60 1.54 3.08
N THR A 150 -21.47 1.54 2.09
CA THR A 150 -21.16 1.71 0.66
C THR A 150 -21.55 3.12 0.20
N ALA A 151 -21.26 3.46 -1.06
CA ALA A 151 -21.79 4.67 -1.67
C ALA A 151 -23.33 4.73 -1.65
N LEU A 152 -23.99 3.57 -1.77
CA LEU A 152 -25.45 3.48 -1.73
C LEU A 152 -26.01 3.76 -0.33
N ASP A 153 -25.34 3.29 0.72
CA ASP A 153 -25.73 3.58 2.12
C ASP A 153 -25.47 5.04 2.51
N TRP A 154 -24.49 5.67 1.86
CA TRP A 154 -24.07 7.04 2.18
C TRP A 154 -24.90 8.12 1.49
N THR A 155 -25.50 7.81 0.33
CA THR A 155 -26.27 8.79 -0.43
C THR A 155 -27.68 8.97 0.15
N ASN A 156 -28.08 10.23 0.33
CA ASN A 156 -29.46 10.62 0.65
C ASN A 156 -30.19 11.22 -0.56
N ASP A 157 -29.54 11.24 -1.74
CA ASP A 157 -30.12 11.75 -2.99
C ASP A 157 -30.78 10.59 -3.75
N PRO A 158 -32.13 10.60 -3.92
CA PRO A 158 -32.84 9.52 -4.59
C PRO A 158 -32.39 9.28 -6.02
N ALA A 159 -32.11 10.35 -6.78
CA ALA A 159 -31.69 10.22 -8.18
C ALA A 159 -30.33 9.54 -8.28
N VAL A 160 -29.40 9.88 -7.39
CA VAL A 160 -28.08 9.23 -7.30
C VAL A 160 -28.20 7.78 -6.85
N ALA A 161 -29.06 7.50 -5.85
CA ALA A 161 -29.30 6.14 -5.38
C ALA A 161 -29.85 5.25 -6.50
N ASP A 162 -30.83 5.74 -7.28
CA ASP A 162 -31.41 5.02 -8.41
C ASP A 162 -30.38 4.76 -9.52
N TYR A 163 -29.54 5.76 -9.82
CA TYR A 163 -28.44 5.58 -10.77
C TYR A 163 -27.44 4.51 -10.28
N LEU A 164 -26.99 4.58 -9.02
CA LEU A 164 -26.06 3.61 -8.46
C LEU A 164 -26.66 2.18 -8.48
N LYS A 165 -27.93 2.02 -8.08
CA LYS A 165 -28.65 0.73 -8.17
C LYS A 165 -28.73 0.22 -9.61
N SER A 166 -28.99 1.10 -10.58
CA SER A 166 -29.02 0.73 -12.01
C SER A 166 -27.66 0.22 -12.52
N LYS A 167 -26.57 0.59 -11.83
CA LYS A 167 -25.21 0.13 -12.10
C LYS A 167 -24.80 -1.10 -11.27
N GLY A 168 -25.70 -1.64 -10.45
CA GLY A 168 -25.44 -2.82 -9.62
C GLY A 168 -24.86 -2.51 -8.24
N ALA A 169 -25.01 -1.27 -7.75
CA ALA A 169 -24.62 -0.93 -6.40
C ALA A 169 -25.53 -1.63 -5.39
N LYS A 170 -24.92 -2.14 -4.33
CA LYS A 170 -25.56 -2.83 -3.22
C LYS A 170 -25.25 -2.09 -1.93
N THR A 171 -26.14 -2.22 -0.96
CA THR A 171 -25.90 -1.77 0.42
C THR A 171 -24.87 -2.67 1.10
N ALA A 172 -24.24 -2.19 2.17
CA ALA A 172 -23.33 -2.98 2.98
C ALA A 172 -24.04 -4.23 3.54
N ALA A 173 -25.30 -4.09 3.95
CA ALA A 173 -26.12 -5.20 4.44
C ALA A 173 -26.35 -6.26 3.35
N GLU A 174 -26.64 -5.87 2.10
CA GLU A 174 -26.80 -6.81 0.98
C GLU A 174 -25.49 -7.51 0.62
N LEU A 175 -24.36 -6.79 0.65
CA LEU A 175 -23.04 -7.38 0.42
C LEU A 175 -22.67 -8.37 1.53
N GLU A 176 -23.02 -8.08 2.78
CA GLU A 176 -22.78 -8.96 3.92
C GLU A 176 -23.75 -10.15 3.94
N ALA A 177 -25.02 -9.96 3.59
CA ALA A 177 -26.00 -11.05 3.45
C ALA A 177 -25.67 -11.99 2.28
N ALA A 178 -25.16 -11.46 1.17
CA ALA A 178 -24.65 -12.27 0.07
C ALA A 178 -23.43 -13.12 0.48
N ASN A 179 -22.63 -12.65 1.46
CA ASN A 179 -21.54 -13.43 2.04
C ASN A 179 -22.02 -14.48 3.05
N LEU A 180 -23.25 -14.37 3.58
CA LEU A 180 -23.86 -15.30 4.54
C LEU A 180 -24.68 -16.41 3.87
N HIS A 181 -25.13 -16.21 2.62
CA HIS A 181 -25.87 -17.21 1.83
C HIS A 181 -25.15 -17.56 0.53
N PRO A 182 -24.18 -18.48 0.53
CA PRO A 182 -23.67 -19.07 -0.71
C PRO A 182 -24.67 -20.12 -1.20
N SER A 183 -25.65 -19.71 -2.02
CA SER A 183 -26.48 -20.66 -2.77
C SER A 183 -25.70 -21.19 -3.98
N ASN A 184 -25.55 -22.51 -4.01
CA ASN A 184 -25.13 -23.36 -5.12
C ASN A 184 -24.98 -22.68 -6.50
N ALA A 185 -23.76 -22.28 -6.82
CA ALA A 185 -23.19 -22.49 -8.14
C ALA A 185 -21.76 -22.95 -7.91
N ALA A 186 -21.38 -24.05 -8.55
CA ALA A 186 -20.01 -24.54 -8.58
C ALA A 186 -19.13 -23.53 -9.33
N SER A 187 -18.82 -22.40 -8.68
CA SER A 187 -17.59 -21.67 -8.96
C SER A 187 -16.51 -22.48 -8.28
N THR A 188 -15.61 -23.06 -9.07
CA THR A 188 -14.37 -23.64 -8.59
C THR A 188 -13.66 -22.61 -7.71
N ARG A 189 -13.91 -22.66 -6.39
CA ARG A 189 -13.14 -21.86 -5.44
C ARG A 189 -11.70 -22.29 -5.63
N LEU A 190 -10.88 -21.35 -6.06
CA LEU A 190 -9.46 -21.53 -6.07
C LEU A 190 -9.05 -21.91 -4.65
N PRO A 191 -8.21 -22.94 -4.47
CA PRO A 191 -7.56 -23.19 -3.20
C PRO A 191 -7.03 -21.89 -2.57
N PRO A 192 -7.02 -21.76 -1.24
CA PRO A 192 -6.52 -20.58 -0.52
C PRO A 192 -5.17 -20.05 -1.02
N GLU A 193 -4.29 -20.98 -1.36
CA GLU A 193 -2.98 -20.73 -1.93
C GLU A 193 -3.06 -20.10 -3.33
N ASP A 194 -3.92 -20.61 -4.21
CA ASP A 194 -4.11 -20.10 -5.56
C ASP A 194 -4.71 -18.68 -5.57
N GLU A 195 -5.58 -18.35 -4.61
CA GLU A 195 -6.05 -16.98 -4.40
C GLU A 195 -4.92 -16.03 -4.02
N THR A 196 -4.01 -16.49 -3.16
CA THR A 196 -2.81 -15.73 -2.75
C THR A 196 -1.90 -15.50 -3.95
N ILE A 197 -1.61 -16.55 -4.73
CA ILE A 197 -0.80 -16.46 -5.95
C ILE A 197 -1.44 -15.49 -6.95
N SER A 198 -2.76 -15.57 -7.15
CA SER A 198 -3.51 -14.68 -8.03
C SER A 198 -3.38 -13.22 -7.60
N TYR A 199 -3.47 -12.95 -6.30
CA TYR A 199 -3.26 -11.60 -5.77
C TYR A 199 -1.83 -11.10 -6.07
N PHE A 200 -0.80 -11.90 -5.78
CA PHE A 200 0.58 -11.52 -6.06
C PHE A 200 0.85 -11.32 -7.56
N ASN A 201 0.29 -12.17 -8.42
CA ASN A 201 0.37 -12.01 -9.87
C ASN A 201 -0.23 -10.70 -10.36
N THR A 202 -1.37 -10.30 -9.79
CA THR A 202 -2.09 -9.09 -10.17
C THR A 202 -1.40 -7.82 -9.68
N HIS A 203 -0.85 -7.84 -8.45
CA HIS A 203 -0.36 -6.62 -7.79
C HIS A 203 1.16 -6.46 -7.77
N PHE A 204 1.93 -7.53 -7.98
CA PHE A 204 3.39 -7.50 -7.93
C PHE A 204 4.03 -8.01 -9.22
N GLY A 205 3.43 -9.00 -9.88
CA GLY A 205 3.87 -9.53 -11.18
C GLY A 205 3.91 -11.05 -11.22
N ALA A 206 4.26 -11.61 -12.39
CA ALA A 206 4.17 -13.05 -12.63
C ALA A 206 5.08 -13.88 -11.71
N THR A 207 4.46 -14.81 -10.99
CA THR A 207 5.14 -15.78 -10.11
C THR A 207 5.78 -16.90 -10.92
N LEU A 208 6.99 -17.33 -10.55
CA LEU A 208 7.62 -18.54 -11.10
C LEU A 208 6.83 -19.80 -10.72
N ALA A 209 6.72 -20.75 -11.65
CA ALA A 209 6.01 -22.00 -11.42
C ALA A 209 6.60 -22.82 -10.25
N GLN A 210 7.92 -22.75 -10.06
CA GLN A 210 8.62 -23.46 -8.98
C GLN A 210 8.76 -22.56 -7.74
N SER A 211 8.40 -23.13 -6.58
CA SER A 211 8.71 -22.54 -5.28
C SER A 211 10.14 -22.87 -4.85
N LEU A 212 10.71 -22.07 -3.95
CA LEU A 212 11.99 -22.38 -3.32
C LEU A 212 11.74 -23.46 -2.26
N ASN A 213 12.09 -24.72 -2.58
CA ASN A 213 12.05 -25.99 -1.83
C ASN A 213 11.41 -26.00 -0.42
N GLU A 214 10.49 -26.95 -0.21
CA GLU A 214 9.83 -27.29 1.06
C GLU A 214 10.80 -27.75 2.18
N ILE A 215 10.46 -27.44 3.43
CA ILE A 215 11.01 -28.08 4.62
C ILE A 215 10.16 -29.32 4.89
N GLU A 216 10.79 -30.49 4.99
CA GLU A 216 10.34 -31.79 5.52
C GLU A 216 8.82 -32.13 5.53
N PRO A 217 8.44 -33.32 5.03
CA PRO A 217 7.03 -33.73 4.97
C PRO A 217 6.45 -33.88 6.38
N GLY A 218 5.41 -33.09 6.73
CA GLY A 218 4.63 -33.36 7.94
C GLY A 218 3.70 -32.27 8.49
N LEU A 219 3.83 -31.00 8.10
CA LEU A 219 3.00 -29.88 8.58
C LEU A 219 2.67 -28.95 7.40
N PRO A 220 1.59 -28.12 7.43
CA PRO A 220 1.11 -27.41 6.23
C PRO A 220 2.27 -26.65 5.58
N ALA A 221 2.57 -27.03 4.34
CA ALA A 221 3.78 -26.65 3.65
C ALA A 221 3.77 -25.14 3.35
N ILE A 222 4.39 -24.36 4.22
CA ILE A 222 4.65 -22.95 3.92
C ILE A 222 5.71 -22.91 2.81
N ALA A 223 5.28 -22.55 1.60
CA ALA A 223 6.16 -22.39 0.47
C ALA A 223 6.66 -20.94 0.38
N VAL A 224 7.87 -20.76 -0.13
CA VAL A 224 8.39 -19.45 -0.53
C VAL A 224 8.35 -19.37 -2.05
N ARG A 225 7.61 -18.39 -2.58
CA ARG A 225 7.41 -18.15 -4.00
C ARG A 225 8.18 -16.92 -4.45
N VAL A 226 8.43 -16.84 -5.76
CA VAL A 226 9.32 -15.84 -6.36
C VAL A 226 8.62 -15.13 -7.51
N ILE A 227 8.69 -13.81 -7.51
CA ILE A 227 8.43 -12.95 -8.66
C ILE A 227 9.78 -12.36 -9.09
N PRO A 228 10.34 -12.75 -10.25
CA PRO A 228 11.67 -12.35 -10.67
C PRO A 228 11.68 -10.90 -11.18
N ALA A 229 12.87 -10.29 -11.23
CA ALA A 229 13.07 -9.07 -12.00
C ALA A 229 12.96 -9.40 -13.50
N ALA A 230 11.93 -8.88 -14.18
CA ALA A 230 11.68 -9.14 -15.59
C ALA A 230 10.98 -7.93 -16.25
N GLY A 231 11.29 -7.68 -17.52
CA GLY A 231 10.73 -6.54 -18.27
C GLY A 231 11.13 -5.19 -17.64
N SER A 232 10.14 -4.38 -17.27
CA SER A 232 10.34 -3.09 -16.58
C SER A 232 10.63 -3.22 -15.07
N ARG A 233 10.43 -4.41 -14.48
CA ARG A 233 10.63 -4.66 -13.05
C ARG A 233 12.11 -4.86 -12.72
N ARG A 234 12.64 -4.05 -11.79
CA ARG A 234 14.07 -4.03 -11.41
C ARG A 234 14.40 -4.70 -10.06
N HIS A 235 13.44 -5.41 -9.46
CA HIS A 235 13.60 -6.04 -8.15
C HIS A 235 12.91 -7.40 -8.10
N VAL A 236 13.37 -8.26 -7.19
CA VAL A 236 12.80 -9.58 -6.91
C VAL A 236 11.85 -9.48 -5.73
N THR A 237 10.69 -10.16 -5.77
CA THR A 237 9.85 -10.33 -4.59
C THR A 237 9.81 -11.79 -4.18
N LEU A 238 10.11 -12.04 -2.91
CA LEU A 238 9.83 -13.32 -2.27
C LEU A 238 8.59 -13.17 -1.41
N TYR A 239 7.72 -14.15 -1.43
CA TYR A 239 6.52 -14.15 -0.58
C TYR A 239 6.16 -15.57 -0.14
N THR A 240 5.46 -15.68 0.98
CA THR A 240 4.96 -16.97 1.46
C THR A 240 3.60 -17.32 0.87
N THR A 241 3.36 -18.61 0.69
CA THR A 241 2.01 -19.17 0.62
C THR A 241 1.86 -20.25 1.68
N GLY A 242 0.68 -20.32 2.28
CA GLY A 242 0.35 -21.36 3.26
C GLY A 242 0.40 -20.91 4.71
N LEU A 243 1.02 -19.76 5.03
CA LEU A 243 0.94 -19.18 6.37
C LEU A 243 -0.50 -18.77 6.70
N SER A 244 -1.26 -18.35 5.68
CA SER A 244 -2.66 -18.00 5.80
C SER A 244 -3.62 -19.20 5.80
N HIS A 245 -3.13 -20.44 5.76
CA HIS A 245 -3.98 -21.63 5.85
C HIS A 245 -4.55 -21.85 7.26
N GLN A 246 -3.77 -21.49 8.27
CA GLN A 246 -4.17 -21.61 9.66
C GLN A 246 -4.30 -20.24 10.31
N ALA A 247 -5.39 -20.06 11.03
CA ALA A 247 -5.65 -18.81 11.71
C ALA A 247 -4.79 -18.68 12.98
N MET A 248 -4.03 -17.61 13.07
CA MET A 248 -3.27 -17.22 14.26
C MET A 248 -4.22 -16.79 15.39
N PRO A 249 -3.78 -16.82 16.66
CA PRO A 249 -4.56 -16.27 17.77
C PRO A 249 -4.85 -14.76 17.60
N PRO A 250 -5.94 -14.26 18.22
CA PRO A 250 -6.27 -12.83 18.20
C PRO A 250 -5.14 -11.94 18.75
N PHE A 251 -4.85 -10.84 18.07
CA PHE A 251 -3.88 -9.85 18.54
C PHE A 251 -4.57 -8.83 19.46
N LYS A 252 -4.15 -8.74 20.73
CA LYS A 252 -4.75 -7.85 21.75
C LYS A 252 -6.28 -7.99 21.85
N GLY A 253 -6.80 -9.22 21.73
CA GLY A 253 -8.23 -9.51 21.79
C GLY A 253 -9.03 -9.12 20.54
N LYS A 254 -8.37 -8.60 19.48
CA LYS A 254 -8.99 -8.29 18.19
C LYS A 254 -8.75 -9.42 17.19
N ASN A 255 -9.77 -9.71 16.38
CA ASN A 255 -9.68 -10.67 15.27
C ASN A 255 -9.02 -10.09 14.01
N ASP A 256 -8.49 -8.86 14.10
CA ASP A 256 -7.62 -8.33 13.07
C ASP A 256 -6.31 -9.15 13.03
N TYR A 257 -5.73 -9.37 11.85
CA TYR A 257 -4.45 -10.10 11.67
C TYR A 257 -4.49 -11.60 11.99
N ARG A 258 -5.65 -12.25 11.91
CA ARG A 258 -5.78 -13.72 12.07
C ARG A 258 -5.06 -14.52 10.98
N TYR A 259 -4.96 -14.00 9.76
CA TYR A 259 -4.31 -14.66 8.64
C TYR A 259 -3.25 -13.75 8.05
N ALA A 260 -2.09 -14.31 7.73
CA ALA A 260 -0.95 -13.54 7.28
C ALA A 260 -0.21 -14.24 6.15
N GLU A 261 0.40 -13.46 5.28
CA GLU A 261 1.51 -13.90 4.43
C GLU A 261 2.64 -12.88 4.58
N LEU A 262 3.88 -13.35 4.45
CA LEU A 262 5.07 -12.53 4.51
C LEU A 262 5.54 -12.22 3.09
N PHE A 263 6.12 -11.05 2.89
CA PHE A 263 6.85 -10.77 1.66
C PHE A 263 8.05 -9.86 1.92
N ILE A 264 9.03 -9.93 1.04
CA ILE A 264 10.24 -9.10 1.06
C ILE A 264 10.65 -8.78 -0.38
N GLU A 265 11.13 -7.56 -0.61
CA GLU A 265 11.62 -7.13 -1.91
C GLU A 265 13.14 -7.00 -1.86
N LEU A 266 13.82 -7.58 -2.83
CA LEU A 266 15.27 -7.70 -2.92
C LEU A 266 15.77 -7.07 -4.23
N PRO A 267 17.06 -6.67 -4.30
CA PRO A 267 17.67 -6.19 -5.54
C PRO A 267 17.43 -7.13 -6.72
N GLY A 268 17.32 -6.58 -7.93
CA GLY A 268 16.99 -7.36 -9.14
C GLY A 268 18.04 -8.41 -9.51
N ASP A 269 19.28 -8.23 -9.07
CA ASP A 269 20.41 -9.12 -9.22
C ASP A 269 20.58 -10.09 -8.03
N TRP A 270 19.66 -10.09 -7.06
CA TRP A 270 19.74 -10.98 -5.92
C TRP A 270 19.60 -12.46 -6.32
N MET A 271 20.59 -13.28 -5.97
CA MET A 271 20.63 -14.71 -6.29
C MET A 271 19.75 -15.53 -5.34
N PHE A 272 18.43 -15.38 -5.44
CA PHE A 272 17.44 -15.98 -4.52
C PHE A 272 17.43 -17.52 -4.46
N ALA A 273 17.94 -18.19 -5.50
CA ALA A 273 18.07 -19.65 -5.56
C ALA A 273 19.45 -20.16 -5.09
N SER A 274 20.38 -19.27 -4.72
CA SER A 274 21.71 -19.66 -4.27
C SER A 274 21.68 -20.16 -2.82
N ASP A 275 22.43 -21.23 -2.55
CA ASP A 275 22.67 -21.72 -1.19
C ASP A 275 23.75 -20.91 -0.44
N ASP A 276 24.41 -19.98 -1.12
CA ASP A 276 25.39 -19.09 -0.51
C ASP A 276 24.73 -18.31 0.65
N PRO A 277 25.29 -18.38 1.89
CA PRO A 277 24.76 -17.69 3.05
C PRO A 277 24.50 -16.19 2.86
N GLN A 278 25.24 -15.51 1.97
CA GLN A 278 25.03 -14.08 1.68
C GLN A 278 23.71 -13.79 0.96
N PHE A 279 23.18 -14.75 0.19
CA PHE A 279 21.93 -14.62 -0.55
C PHE A 279 20.77 -15.43 0.07
N ALA A 280 21.08 -16.49 0.81
CA ALA A 280 20.09 -17.43 1.35
C ALA A 280 19.37 -16.95 2.62
N TRP A 281 19.93 -15.95 3.33
CA TRP A 281 19.37 -15.51 4.61
C TRP A 281 17.91 -15.00 4.56
N PRO A 282 17.43 -14.28 3.53
CA PRO A 282 16.04 -13.80 3.50
C PRO A 282 15.04 -14.94 3.51
N VAL A 283 15.29 -15.96 2.68
CA VAL A 283 14.45 -17.18 2.60
C VAL A 283 14.47 -17.92 3.93
N LYS A 284 15.65 -18.11 4.54
CA LYS A 284 15.79 -18.79 5.85
C LYS A 284 15.01 -18.07 6.95
N TRP A 285 15.08 -16.74 7.01
CA TRP A 285 14.34 -15.96 8.00
C TRP A 285 12.84 -15.95 7.74
N MET A 286 12.41 -15.85 6.48
CA MET A 286 11.00 -15.92 6.10
C MET A 286 10.38 -17.24 6.55
N ARG A 287 11.03 -18.37 6.25
CA ARG A 287 10.58 -19.70 6.72
C ARG A 287 10.54 -19.79 8.25
N LYS A 288 11.58 -19.30 8.93
CA LYS A 288 11.64 -19.30 10.39
C LYS A 288 10.49 -18.50 11.02
N ILE A 289 10.23 -17.30 10.52
CA ILE A 289 9.16 -16.44 11.02
C ILE A 289 7.79 -17.05 10.75
N ALA A 290 7.56 -17.55 9.54
CA ALA A 290 6.31 -18.16 9.14
C ALA A 290 6.04 -19.47 9.91
N SER A 291 7.06 -20.18 10.38
CA SER A 291 6.88 -21.38 11.19
C SER A 291 6.43 -21.10 12.64
N TYR A 292 6.62 -19.88 13.17
CA TYR A 292 6.30 -19.58 14.57
C TYR A 292 4.84 -19.82 14.95
N PRO A 293 3.83 -19.32 14.18
CA PRO A 293 2.43 -19.52 14.51
C PRO A 293 1.96 -20.98 14.36
N LEU A 294 2.68 -21.79 13.58
CA LEU A 294 2.40 -23.22 13.43
C LEU A 294 2.91 -24.03 14.64
N GLN A 295 4.05 -23.64 15.19
CA GLN A 295 4.68 -24.34 16.31
C GLN A 295 4.15 -23.89 17.68
N LYS A 296 3.68 -22.64 17.78
CA LYS A 296 3.19 -22.03 19.01
C LYS A 296 1.96 -21.19 18.72
N PRO A 297 1.00 -21.08 19.66
CA PRO A 297 -0.14 -20.19 19.52
C PRO A 297 0.30 -18.74 19.74
N VAL A 298 1.06 -18.19 18.79
CA VAL A 298 1.53 -16.80 18.78
C VAL A 298 0.97 -16.09 17.57
N SER A 299 0.57 -14.83 17.76
CA SER A 299 0.17 -13.95 16.66
C SER A 299 1.39 -13.18 16.17
N LEU A 300 1.57 -13.09 14.86
CA LEU A 300 2.53 -12.15 14.25
C LEU A 300 2.02 -10.70 14.27
N GLY A 301 0.79 -10.46 14.76
CA GLY A 301 -0.10 -9.35 14.46
C GLY A 301 0.35 -7.91 14.75
N GLY A 302 -0.63 -7.00 14.81
CA GLY A 302 -0.42 -5.56 14.92
C GLY A 302 -0.02 -4.91 13.58
N PRO A 303 -0.19 -3.58 13.42
CA PRO A 303 0.30 -2.91 12.21
C PRO A 303 1.83 -3.00 12.07
N LEU A 304 2.53 -3.24 13.18
CA LEU A 304 3.99 -3.34 13.25
C LEU A 304 4.39 -4.29 14.39
N THR A 305 5.25 -5.27 14.10
CA THR A 305 5.86 -6.21 15.07
C THR A 305 7.34 -6.38 14.77
N ILE A 306 8.22 -6.36 15.77
CA ILE A 306 9.66 -6.55 15.58
C ILE A 306 10.12 -7.88 16.17
N ILE A 307 10.78 -8.69 15.34
CA ILE A 307 11.33 -10.01 15.71
C ILE A 307 12.84 -9.89 15.91
N ALA A 308 13.31 -10.29 17.10
CA ALA A 308 14.73 -10.40 17.44
C ALA A 308 15.34 -11.67 16.89
N CYS A 309 16.58 -11.58 16.39
CA CYS A 309 17.21 -12.75 15.81
C CYS A 309 17.83 -13.70 16.83
N LYS A 310 18.49 -13.15 17.85
CA LYS A 310 19.13 -13.85 18.98
C LYS A 310 19.28 -12.89 20.18
N ASP A 311 19.52 -13.46 21.36
CA ASP A 311 20.02 -12.74 22.53
C ASP A 311 21.41 -13.34 22.91
N PRO A 312 22.53 -12.61 22.71
CA PRO A 312 22.62 -11.26 22.16
C PRO A 312 22.33 -11.20 20.64
N PRO A 313 21.90 -10.04 20.11
CA PRO A 313 21.59 -9.85 18.69
C PRO A 313 22.77 -10.15 17.78
N ARG A 314 22.52 -10.89 16.69
CA ARG A 314 23.53 -11.23 15.67
C ARG A 314 23.02 -10.85 14.27
N PRO A 315 23.92 -10.58 13.31
CA PRO A 315 23.55 -10.32 11.92
C PRO A 315 22.60 -11.37 11.31
N LEU A 316 21.68 -10.90 10.45
CA LEU A 316 20.75 -11.77 9.70
C LEU A 316 21.48 -12.72 8.74
N GLY A 317 22.58 -12.23 8.16
CA GLY A 317 23.45 -12.92 7.21
C GLY A 317 24.85 -12.30 7.22
N PRO A 318 25.82 -12.88 6.48
CA PRO A 318 27.23 -12.47 6.51
C PRO A 318 27.49 -11.11 5.84
N ASN A 319 26.63 -10.68 4.90
CA ASN A 319 26.78 -9.44 4.12
C ASN A 319 25.92 -8.28 4.65
N THR A 320 25.43 -8.36 5.88
CA THR A 320 24.58 -7.33 6.47
C THR A 320 24.88 -7.14 7.95
N ARG A 321 24.60 -5.95 8.49
CA ARG A 321 24.62 -5.69 9.94
C ARG A 321 23.23 -5.61 10.57
N PHE A 322 22.17 -5.93 9.81
CA PHE A 322 20.82 -6.03 10.37
C PHE A 322 20.75 -7.15 11.40
N THR A 323 20.10 -6.92 12.53
CA THR A 323 20.00 -7.89 13.64
C THR A 323 18.56 -8.24 14.01
N SER A 324 17.58 -7.55 13.44
CA SER A 324 16.16 -7.75 13.70
C SER A 324 15.36 -7.60 12.41
N ILE A 325 14.14 -8.14 12.40
CA ILE A 325 13.20 -7.99 11.28
C ILE A 325 11.92 -7.38 11.81
N MET A 326 11.54 -6.23 11.26
CA MET A 326 10.23 -5.64 11.46
C MET A 326 9.24 -6.19 10.45
N LEU A 327 8.09 -6.64 10.92
CA LEU A 327 6.93 -7.01 10.13
C LEU A 327 5.98 -5.82 10.11
N LEU A 328 5.78 -5.23 8.93
CA LEU A 328 4.87 -4.11 8.73
C LEU A 328 3.65 -4.60 7.94
N ALA A 329 2.45 -4.48 8.53
CA ALA A 329 1.21 -4.80 7.82
C ALA A 329 0.91 -3.70 6.79
N GLU A 330 1.23 -3.97 5.53
CA GLU A 330 1.18 -2.94 4.47
C GLU A 330 -0.05 -3.09 3.58
N LYS A 331 -0.35 -4.32 3.17
CA LYS A 331 -1.45 -4.63 2.25
C LYS A 331 -2.33 -5.73 2.84
N HIS A 332 -3.53 -5.88 2.29
CA HIS A 332 -4.40 -7.00 2.60
C HIS A 332 -5.29 -7.32 1.43
N PHE A 333 -5.81 -8.54 1.43
CA PHE A 333 -6.87 -8.95 0.52
C PHE A 333 -7.86 -9.85 1.25
N ARG A 334 -9.08 -9.90 0.72
CA ARG A 334 -10.12 -10.78 1.24
C ARG A 334 -10.17 -12.03 0.38
N ARG A 335 -10.06 -13.19 1.00
CA ARG A 335 -10.23 -14.49 0.36
C ARG A 335 -11.71 -14.81 0.13
N SER A 336 -11.97 -15.77 -0.75
CA SER A 336 -13.30 -16.25 -1.12
C SER A 336 -14.09 -16.87 0.05
N ASP A 337 -13.40 -17.31 1.10
CA ASP A 337 -13.98 -17.80 2.36
C ASP A 337 -14.35 -16.67 3.34
N GLY A 338 -14.17 -15.40 2.94
CA GLY A 338 -14.48 -14.22 3.74
C GLY A 338 -13.37 -13.78 4.70
N ASN A 339 -12.28 -14.55 4.82
CA ASN A 339 -11.17 -14.20 5.69
C ASN A 339 -10.25 -13.15 5.06
N THR A 340 -9.79 -12.18 5.86
CA THR A 340 -8.81 -11.19 5.42
C THR A 340 -7.39 -11.69 5.68
N VAL A 341 -6.59 -11.79 4.63
CA VAL A 341 -5.16 -12.09 4.70
C VAL A 341 -4.38 -10.78 4.73
N GLN A 342 -3.56 -10.62 5.76
CA GLN A 342 -2.67 -9.47 5.93
C GLN A 342 -1.31 -9.77 5.33
N LEU A 343 -0.81 -8.86 4.48
CA LEU A 343 0.51 -8.97 3.88
C LEU A 343 1.51 -8.16 4.70
N PHE A 344 2.39 -8.88 5.38
CA PHE A 344 3.44 -8.29 6.20
C PHE A 344 4.72 -8.16 5.38
N ARG A 345 5.15 -6.92 5.16
CA ARG A 345 6.49 -6.66 4.64
C ARG A 345 7.52 -6.95 5.71
N MET A 346 8.54 -7.73 5.36
CA MET A 346 9.73 -7.92 6.18
C MET A 346 10.73 -6.79 5.90
N VAL A 347 11.04 -6.02 6.94
CA VAL A 347 11.98 -4.89 6.89
C VAL A 347 13.14 -5.19 7.85
N PRO A 348 14.34 -5.50 7.33
CA PRO A 348 15.52 -5.68 8.16
C PRO A 348 15.92 -4.39 8.91
N LEU A 349 16.23 -4.51 10.21
CA LEU A 349 16.60 -3.41 11.09
C LEU A 349 18.00 -3.59 11.66
N TYR A 350 18.73 -2.48 11.83
CA TYR A 350 19.93 -2.43 12.64
C TYR A 350 19.60 -2.57 14.14
N GLN A 351 20.61 -2.90 14.94
CA GLN A 351 20.43 -3.02 16.38
C GLN A 351 20.02 -1.69 17.02
N GLU A 352 20.60 -0.60 16.56
CA GLU A 352 20.36 0.75 17.05
C GLU A 352 18.95 1.22 16.69
N GLU A 353 18.42 0.82 15.53
CA GLU A 353 17.03 1.10 15.11
C GLU A 353 16.02 0.36 15.99
N ARG A 354 16.33 -0.89 16.35
CA ARG A 354 15.56 -1.61 17.36
C ARG A 354 15.62 -0.90 18.71
N ILE A 355 16.80 -0.45 19.14
CA ILE A 355 16.94 0.30 20.40
C ILE A 355 16.15 1.61 20.36
N LEU A 356 16.14 2.32 19.21
CA LEU A 356 15.33 3.51 19.00
C LEU A 356 13.83 3.19 19.17
N GLU A 357 13.34 2.11 18.58
CA GLU A 357 11.95 1.68 18.77
C GLU A 357 11.65 1.32 20.24
N MET A 358 12.54 0.62 20.92
CA MET A 358 12.35 0.26 22.32
C MET A 358 12.34 1.49 23.24
N ARG A 359 13.14 2.53 22.91
CA ARG A 359 13.25 3.75 23.71
C ARG A 359 12.11 4.74 23.43
N ASP A 360 11.82 4.99 22.16
CA ASP A 360 10.97 6.10 21.71
C ASP A 360 9.67 5.63 21.02
N GLY A 361 9.49 4.32 20.87
CA GLY A 361 8.33 3.68 20.26
C GLY A 361 8.40 3.56 18.73
N ALA A 362 7.56 2.69 18.18
CA ALA A 362 7.47 2.41 16.74
C ALA A 362 7.25 3.66 15.88
N ALA A 363 6.49 4.64 16.35
CA ALA A 363 6.27 5.89 15.63
C ALA A 363 7.54 6.75 15.49
N ALA A 364 8.49 6.66 16.43
CA ALA A 364 9.77 7.35 16.31
C ALA A 364 10.67 6.66 15.29
N LEU A 365 10.69 5.32 15.28
CA LEU A 365 11.39 4.53 14.27
C LEU A 365 10.84 4.81 12.86
N MET A 366 9.52 4.77 12.67
CA MET A 366 8.91 5.06 11.37
C MET A 366 9.21 6.48 10.89
N ARG A 367 9.15 7.49 11.77
CA ARG A 367 9.57 8.86 11.41
C ARG A 367 11.06 8.94 11.04
N ALA A 368 11.92 8.12 11.64
CA ALA A 368 13.34 8.07 11.29
C ALA A 368 13.55 7.42 9.91
N PHE A 369 12.76 6.40 9.59
CA PHE A 369 12.71 5.78 8.26
C PHE A 369 12.27 6.80 7.20
N ASP A 370 11.20 7.55 7.49
CA ASP A 370 10.67 8.59 6.60
C ASP A 370 11.69 9.72 6.38
N ARG A 371 12.40 10.16 7.42
CA ARG A 371 13.43 11.21 7.31
C ARG A 371 14.62 10.84 6.44
N GLN A 372 14.94 9.55 6.34
CA GLN A 372 16.08 9.05 5.56
C GLN A 372 15.66 8.33 4.28
N SER A 373 14.38 8.44 3.89
CA SER A 373 13.82 7.77 2.70
C SER A 373 14.23 6.30 2.61
N VAL A 374 14.13 5.55 3.73
CA VAL A 374 14.61 4.16 3.76
C VAL A 374 13.89 3.33 2.67
N PRO A 375 14.64 2.73 1.73
CA PRO A 375 14.02 1.95 0.66
C PRO A 375 13.38 0.68 1.25
N PHE A 376 12.21 0.33 0.73
CA PHE A 376 11.53 -0.92 1.09
C PHE A 376 12.02 -2.14 0.29
N ILE A 377 12.83 -1.91 -0.75
CA ILE A 377 13.71 -2.91 -1.34
C ILE A 377 14.93 -3.01 -0.43
N VAL A 378 15.30 -4.24 -0.03
CA VAL A 378 16.43 -4.45 0.88
C VAL A 378 17.71 -3.93 0.26
N ASP A 379 18.30 -2.95 0.92
CA ASP A 379 19.67 -2.50 0.70
C ASP A 379 20.49 -2.81 1.95
N THR A 380 21.42 -3.76 1.84
CA THR A 380 22.30 -4.17 2.94
C THR A 380 23.32 -3.10 3.33
N SER A 381 23.50 -2.08 2.49
CA SER A 381 24.42 -0.97 2.66
C SER A 381 23.75 0.35 3.10
N ARG A 382 22.42 0.37 3.27
CA ARG A 382 21.69 1.58 3.66
C ARG A 382 22.20 2.19 4.97
N LEU A 383 21.97 3.49 5.14
CA LEU A 383 22.32 4.15 6.40
C LEU A 383 21.45 3.65 7.56
N ASN A 384 22.04 3.64 8.75
CA ASN A 384 21.36 3.33 10.00
C ASN A 384 20.68 4.60 10.52
N VAL A 385 19.35 4.60 10.60
CA VAL A 385 18.62 5.85 10.91
C VAL A 385 18.68 6.25 12.39
N ALA A 386 19.21 5.38 13.24
CA ALA A 386 19.35 5.61 14.67
C ALA A 386 20.76 6.08 15.09
N VAL A 387 21.70 6.11 14.15
CA VAL A 387 23.07 6.58 14.38
C VAL A 387 23.30 7.79 13.46
N ASN A 388 22.86 8.95 13.93
CA ASN A 388 23.25 10.25 13.37
C ASN A 388 24.22 10.95 14.32
#